data_AF-R5DGW2-F1
#
_entry.id   AF-R5DGW2-F1
#
_cell.length_a   1.000
_cell.length_b   1.000
_cell.length_c   1.000
_cell.angle_alpha   90.00
_cell.angle_beta   90.00
_cell.angle_gamma   90.00
#
_symmetry.space_group_name_H-M   'P 1'
#
loop_
_entity.id
_entity.type
_entity.pdbx_description
1 polymer ?
#
loop_
_entity_poly.entity_id
_entity_poly.type
_entity_poly.pdbx_seq_one_letter_code
_entity_poly.pdbx_strand_id
1 'polypeptide(L)'
;MFIEKLGMKTLRGGKALINTLTHSKGIVRSASTHSTDNCGLALKTLESDAVTITHKGEKVTKAITKPTIPTAPAVFEGSQVSMHHGLNGINTMVREAYRATKSGKTIDADDMFDVVHGLPRMLKIDKEFAKLPPLEKECIVWRGRFEHPVIERFNQDFKIIDNAKIGDVIIPDTGYSYTGFTKELASHWSNSCDGRTMMFKIKLPKGAKVSRNLEHGGEVVMPRNAEYRLLSKSTNGNHTEVELEYILPKKDNVTEIEELIKKFNIEPA
;
A
#
# COMPACT_ATOMS: atom_id res chain seq x y z
N MET A 1 36.12 -20.42 18.52
CA MET A 1 35.34 -19.48 17.70
C MET A 1 34.38 -20.33 16.88
N PHE A 2 33.22 -20.63 17.46
CA PHE A 2 32.36 -21.74 17.03
C PHE A 2 31.16 -21.23 16.26
N ILE A 3 31.03 -21.71 15.02
CA ILE A 3 29.81 -21.70 14.22
C ILE A 3 28.99 -22.89 14.71
N GLU A 4 27.87 -22.67 15.41
CA GLU A 4 26.92 -23.74 15.70
C GLU A 4 25.84 -23.81 14.63
N LYS A 5 25.97 -24.85 13.80
CA LYS A 5 24.89 -25.48 13.02
C LYS A 5 23.77 -25.90 13.99
N LEU A 6 22.60 -25.27 13.89
CA LEU A 6 21.38 -25.91 14.37
C LEU A 6 20.95 -26.96 13.34
N GLY A 7 21.17 -28.22 13.71
CA GLY A 7 20.88 -29.39 12.89
C GLY A 7 19.38 -29.60 12.66
N MET A 8 18.96 -29.47 11.40
CA MET A 8 17.74 -30.12 10.93
C MET A 8 18.02 -31.61 10.77
N LYS A 9 17.57 -32.42 11.72
CA LYS A 9 17.40 -33.86 11.51
C LYS A 9 16.17 -34.06 10.63
N THR A 10 16.40 -34.41 9.37
CA THR A 10 15.42 -35.03 8.48
C THR A 10 14.90 -36.33 9.11
N LEU A 11 13.63 -36.36 9.46
CA LEU A 11 12.90 -37.61 9.66
C LEU A 11 12.36 -38.07 8.32
N ARG A 12 12.93 -39.16 7.78
CA ARG A 12 12.35 -39.94 6.68
C ARG A 12 11.15 -40.72 7.20
N GLY A 13 10.04 -40.65 6.46
CA GLY A 13 8.96 -41.64 6.48
C GLY A 13 7.70 -41.23 7.25
N GLY A 14 6.59 -41.09 6.52
CA GLY A 14 5.26 -41.39 7.05
C GLY A 14 4.43 -40.23 7.60
N LYS A 15 3.43 -39.84 6.79
CA LYS A 15 2.12 -39.24 7.14
C LYS A 15 2.12 -37.91 7.92
N ALA A 16 1.56 -36.90 7.25
CA ALA A 16 1.08 -35.67 7.85
C ALA A 16 0.25 -35.94 9.12
N LEU A 17 0.71 -35.41 10.26
CA LEU A 17 -0.15 -35.21 11.42
C LEU A 17 -0.71 -33.80 11.35
N ILE A 18 -1.93 -33.72 10.80
CA ILE A 18 -2.85 -32.61 11.04
C ILE A 18 -3.22 -32.69 12.52
N ASN A 19 -2.61 -31.84 13.35
CA ASN A 19 -3.05 -31.71 14.74
C ASN A 19 -4.20 -30.71 14.80
N THR A 20 -5.38 -31.29 15.00
CA THR A 20 -6.68 -30.71 15.26
C THR A 20 -6.61 -29.62 16.34
N LEU A 21 -6.97 -28.38 15.99
CA LEU A 21 -7.34 -27.34 16.95
C LEU A 21 -8.72 -27.69 17.54
N THR A 22 -8.75 -28.10 18.80
CA THR A 22 -10.00 -28.23 19.55
C THR A 22 -10.47 -26.85 20.01
N HIS A 23 -11.53 -26.35 19.36
CA HIS A 23 -12.22 -25.12 19.74
C HIS A 23 -13.19 -25.37 20.90
N SER A 24 -13.00 -24.70 22.03
CA SER A 24 -14.04 -24.59 23.05
C SER A 24 -14.98 -23.42 22.69
N LYS A 25 -16.20 -23.79 22.28
CA LYS A 25 -17.46 -23.03 22.25
C LYS A 25 -17.62 -21.89 21.23
N GLY A 26 -18.49 -22.15 20.25
CA GLY A 26 -19.15 -21.13 19.41
C GLY A 26 -19.49 -21.67 18.03
N ILE A 27 -20.69 -22.23 17.86
CA ILE A 27 -21.23 -22.67 16.56
C ILE A 27 -21.47 -21.43 15.69
N VAL A 28 -20.86 -21.36 14.51
CA VAL A 28 -21.41 -20.60 13.36
C VAL A 28 -21.35 -21.49 12.14
N ARG A 29 -22.52 -21.94 11.69
CA ARG A 29 -22.73 -22.55 10.38
C ARG A 29 -22.86 -21.43 9.35
N SER A 30 -22.08 -21.47 8.28
CA SER A 30 -22.58 -21.16 6.94
C SER A 30 -21.77 -21.93 5.90
N ALA A 31 -22.50 -22.64 5.04
CA ALA A 31 -21.98 -23.29 3.84
C ALA A 31 -22.06 -22.28 2.68
N SER A 32 -21.04 -22.22 1.83
CA SER A 32 -21.23 -21.89 0.42
C SER A 32 -20.27 -22.73 -0.40
N THR A 33 -20.87 -23.66 -1.13
CA THR A 33 -20.27 -24.48 -2.17
C THR A 33 -19.88 -23.61 -3.36
N HIS A 34 -18.60 -23.55 -3.71
CA HIS A 34 -18.14 -23.76 -5.08
C HIS A 34 -16.64 -24.10 -5.10
N SER A 35 -16.36 -25.22 -5.76
CA SER A 35 -15.06 -25.79 -6.05
C SER A 35 -14.34 -24.99 -7.12
N THR A 36 -13.07 -24.66 -6.91
CA THR A 36 -11.98 -24.94 -7.86
C THR A 36 -10.63 -24.97 -7.15
N ASP A 37 -9.76 -25.81 -7.67
CA ASP A 37 -8.59 -26.42 -7.06
C ASP A 37 -7.42 -25.49 -6.70
N ASN A 38 -6.73 -25.88 -5.63
CA ASN A 38 -5.31 -25.65 -5.32
C ASN A 38 -4.74 -24.23 -5.45
N CYS A 39 -5.00 -23.37 -4.45
CA CYS A 39 -4.07 -22.32 -4.04
C CYS A 39 -4.30 -21.92 -2.57
N GLY A 40 -3.27 -22.11 -1.74
CA GLY A 40 -3.08 -21.41 -0.47
C GLY A 40 -4.04 -21.75 0.67
N LEU A 41 -3.52 -22.32 1.76
CA LEU A 41 -4.21 -22.27 3.05
C LEU A 41 -4.57 -20.81 3.36
N ALA A 42 -5.87 -20.51 3.37
CA ALA A 42 -6.37 -19.29 3.98
C ALA A 42 -6.13 -19.38 5.50
N LEU A 43 -5.02 -18.81 5.97
CA LEU A 43 -4.89 -18.46 7.38
C LEU A 43 -5.90 -17.34 7.66
N LYS A 44 -7.02 -17.68 8.31
CA LYS A 44 -7.79 -16.70 9.09
C LYS A 44 -6.83 -16.15 10.15
N THR A 45 -6.43 -14.90 9.99
CA THR A 45 -5.71 -14.14 11.02
C THR A 45 -6.58 -14.10 12.26
N LEU A 46 -6.19 -14.86 13.28
CA LEU A 46 -6.70 -14.70 14.64
C LEU A 46 -6.02 -13.46 15.22
N GLU A 47 -6.80 -12.43 15.54
CA GLU A 47 -6.36 -11.29 16.36
C GLU A 47 -6.11 -11.80 17.78
N SER A 48 -4.91 -12.33 18.02
CA SER A 48 -4.46 -12.76 19.32
C SER A 48 -3.06 -12.18 19.53
N ASP A 49 -2.90 -11.28 20.49
CA ASP A 49 -1.62 -10.63 20.82
C ASP A 49 -0.57 -11.60 21.42
N ALA A 50 -0.88 -12.90 21.50
CA ALA A 50 0.01 -13.94 21.95
C ALA A 50 -0.24 -15.27 21.22
N VAL A 51 0.82 -16.05 21.02
CA VAL A 51 0.71 -17.47 20.68
C VAL A 51 0.96 -18.27 21.95
N THR A 52 0.01 -19.12 22.31
CA THR A 52 0.18 -20.08 23.40
C THR A 52 0.36 -21.48 22.80
N ILE A 53 1.52 -22.10 23.07
CA ILE A 53 1.79 -23.48 22.69
C ILE A 53 1.80 -24.32 23.96
N THR A 54 1.04 -25.42 23.98
CA THR A 54 1.08 -26.39 25.08
C THR A 54 1.84 -27.63 24.61
N HIS A 55 2.96 -27.95 25.26
CA HIS A 55 3.73 -29.18 25.01
C HIS A 55 3.94 -29.93 26.32
N LYS A 56 3.53 -31.21 26.37
CA LYS A 56 3.66 -32.07 27.56
C LYS A 56 3.13 -31.46 28.88
N GLY A 57 2.04 -30.70 28.80
CA GLY A 57 1.42 -30.06 29.96
C GLY A 57 2.02 -28.71 30.34
N GLU A 58 3.14 -28.31 29.75
CA GLU A 58 3.70 -26.97 29.93
C GLU A 58 3.10 -26.01 28.90
N LYS A 59 2.54 -24.89 29.39
CA LYS A 59 2.08 -23.78 28.57
C LYS A 59 3.21 -22.78 28.40
N VAL A 60 3.63 -22.58 27.15
CA VAL A 60 4.55 -21.50 26.77
C VAL A 60 3.73 -20.44 26.04
N THR A 61 3.57 -19.29 26.67
CA THR A 61 2.93 -18.12 26.07
C THR A 61 4.01 -17.18 25.56
N LYS A 62 4.03 -16.92 24.26
CA LYS A 62 4.90 -15.91 23.67
C LYS A 62 4.01 -14.78 23.15
N ALA A 63 4.21 -13.58 23.69
CA ALA A 63 3.58 -12.38 23.13
C ALA A 63 4.01 -12.25 21.67
N ILE A 64 3.04 -12.02 20.77
CA ILE A 64 3.34 -11.59 19.41
C ILE A 64 3.74 -10.13 19.56
N THR A 65 5.03 -9.87 19.73
CA THR A 65 5.54 -8.51 19.55
C THR A 65 5.22 -8.08 18.13
N LYS A 66 4.35 -7.07 17.97
CA LYS A 66 4.17 -6.39 16.68
C LYS A 66 5.56 -6.12 16.12
N PRO A 67 5.83 -6.41 14.84
CA PRO A 67 7.14 -6.15 14.25
C PRO A 67 7.52 -4.71 14.55
N THR A 68 8.54 -4.53 15.39
CA THR A 68 9.07 -3.20 15.65
C THR A 68 9.90 -2.89 14.43
N ILE A 69 9.38 -2.06 13.53
CA ILE A 69 10.12 -1.62 12.35
C ILE A 69 11.09 -0.54 12.86
N PRO A 70 12.37 -0.83 13.10
CA PRO A 70 13.23 0.00 13.95
C PRO A 70 13.47 1.40 13.37
N THR A 71 13.24 1.54 12.07
CA THR A 71 13.40 2.76 11.29
C THR A 71 12.08 3.49 11.00
N ALA A 72 10.93 2.89 11.32
CA ALA A 72 9.65 3.54 11.08
C ALA A 72 9.52 4.81 11.93
N PRO A 73 8.95 5.89 11.37
CA PRO A 73 8.49 7.03 12.13
C PRO A 73 7.41 6.65 13.17
N ALA A 74 7.20 7.52 14.16
CA ALA A 74 6.16 7.32 15.15
C ALA A 74 4.76 7.18 14.49
N VAL A 75 3.95 6.25 15.00
CA VAL A 75 2.56 6.02 14.57
C VAL A 75 1.66 6.11 15.81
N PHE A 76 0.59 6.91 15.72
CA PHE A 76 -0.31 7.23 16.83
C PHE A 76 -1.66 7.70 16.29
N GLU A 77 -2.66 7.86 17.15
CA GLU A 77 -3.97 8.40 16.75
C GLU A 77 -3.82 9.76 16.06
N GLY A 78 -4.33 9.90 14.83
CA GLY A 78 -4.14 11.10 14.01
C GLY A 78 -2.91 11.07 13.09
N SER A 79 -2.10 10.01 13.10
CA SER A 79 -1.06 9.79 12.08
C SER A 79 -1.61 9.24 10.75
N GLN A 80 -2.91 8.96 10.67
CA GLN A 80 -3.59 8.49 9.48
C GLN A 80 -4.85 9.31 9.15
N VAL A 81 -5.19 9.38 7.86
CA VAL A 81 -6.48 9.92 7.41
C VAL A 81 -7.60 8.92 7.72
N SER A 82 -8.82 9.42 7.86
CA SER A 82 -10.01 8.61 8.21
C SER A 82 -10.28 7.49 7.21
N MET A 83 -9.96 7.74 5.94
CA MET A 83 -10.16 6.80 4.84
C MET A 83 -8.95 5.90 4.56
N HIS A 84 -7.96 5.78 5.45
CA HIS A 84 -6.68 5.09 5.18
C HIS A 84 -6.84 3.75 4.44
N HIS A 85 -7.75 2.88 4.86
CA HIS A 85 -7.98 1.57 4.21
C HIS A 85 -8.92 1.62 3.00
N GLY A 86 -9.66 2.71 2.81
CA GLY A 86 -10.64 2.90 1.74
C GLY A 86 -10.13 3.70 0.53
N LEU A 87 -8.94 4.31 0.60
CA LEU A 87 -8.42 5.16 -0.48
C LEU A 87 -8.24 4.39 -1.80
N ASN A 88 -7.83 3.11 -1.73
CA ASN A 88 -7.69 2.30 -2.94
C ASN A 88 -9.02 2.14 -3.69
N GLY A 89 -10.13 1.99 -2.96
CA GLY A 89 -11.47 1.83 -3.55
C GLY A 89 -11.98 3.08 -4.28
N ILE A 90 -11.51 4.27 -3.91
CA ILE A 90 -11.90 5.53 -4.57
C ILE A 90 -10.88 6.02 -5.60
N ASN A 91 -9.67 5.45 -5.62
CA ASN A 91 -8.58 5.94 -6.47
C ASN A 91 -8.91 5.92 -7.97
N THR A 92 -9.79 5.01 -8.42
CA THR A 92 -10.28 5.03 -9.82
C THR A 92 -10.98 6.35 -10.14
N MET A 93 -12.02 6.71 -9.39
CA MET A 93 -12.77 7.96 -9.56
C MET A 93 -11.85 9.18 -9.41
N VAL A 94 -10.92 9.15 -8.46
CA VAL A 94 -9.94 10.23 -8.27
C VAL A 94 -9.06 10.44 -9.51
N ARG A 95 -8.58 9.36 -10.13
CA ARG A 95 -7.75 9.42 -11.35
C ARG A 95 -8.55 9.91 -12.55
N GLU A 96 -9.79 9.45 -12.71
CA GLU A 96 -10.65 9.87 -13.81
C GLU A 96 -11.05 11.34 -13.68
N ALA A 97 -11.46 11.80 -12.49
CA ALA A 97 -11.74 13.22 -12.23
C ALA A 97 -10.50 14.11 -12.51
N TYR A 98 -9.31 13.67 -12.10
CA TYR A 98 -8.08 14.39 -12.41
C TYR A 98 -7.81 14.43 -13.93
N ARG A 99 -7.97 13.31 -14.63
CA ARG A 99 -7.79 13.22 -16.08
C ARG A 99 -8.74 14.17 -16.81
N ALA A 100 -10.04 14.13 -16.48
CA ALA A 100 -11.06 14.96 -17.08
C ALA A 100 -10.73 16.45 -16.92
N THR A 101 -10.42 16.87 -15.69
CA THR A 101 -10.13 18.29 -15.36
C THR A 101 -8.81 18.81 -15.96
N LYS A 102 -7.84 17.94 -16.25
CA LYS A 102 -6.54 18.31 -16.84
C LYS A 102 -6.44 18.12 -18.35
N SER A 103 -7.39 17.43 -18.97
CA SER A 103 -7.34 17.09 -20.39
C SER A 103 -7.38 18.31 -21.34
N GLY A 104 -7.90 19.45 -20.86
CA GLY A 104 -8.18 20.64 -21.68
C GLY A 104 -9.32 20.44 -22.69
N LYS A 105 -9.99 19.28 -22.67
CA LYS A 105 -11.13 18.97 -23.53
C LYS A 105 -12.44 19.32 -22.82
N THR A 106 -13.52 19.42 -23.61
CA THR A 106 -14.87 19.43 -23.06
C THR A 106 -15.11 18.13 -22.31
N ILE A 107 -15.61 18.24 -21.07
CA ILE A 107 -15.92 17.11 -20.20
C ILE A 107 -17.31 16.59 -20.62
N ASP A 108 -17.40 15.31 -20.98
CA ASP A 108 -18.67 14.68 -21.32
C ASP A 108 -19.48 14.32 -20.05
N ALA A 109 -20.70 13.80 -20.23
CA ALA A 109 -21.61 13.52 -19.12
C ALA A 109 -21.07 12.43 -18.17
N ASP A 110 -20.36 11.44 -18.70
CA ASP A 110 -19.83 10.31 -17.92
C ASP A 110 -18.63 10.79 -17.09
N ASP A 111 -17.70 11.52 -17.70
CA ASP A 111 -16.57 12.13 -16.98
C ASP A 111 -17.07 13.20 -15.97
N MET A 112 -18.19 13.88 -16.25
CA MET A 112 -18.76 14.86 -15.31
C MET A 112 -19.26 14.21 -14.02
N PHE A 113 -19.76 12.98 -14.07
CA PHE A 113 -20.11 12.22 -12.87
C PHE A 113 -18.90 12.05 -11.95
N ASP A 114 -17.76 11.63 -12.50
CA ASP A 114 -16.52 11.47 -11.75
C ASP A 114 -16.01 12.81 -11.21
N VAL A 115 -16.18 13.91 -11.95
CA VAL A 115 -15.80 15.26 -11.50
C VAL A 115 -16.66 15.72 -10.32
N VAL A 116 -17.99 15.63 -10.44
CA VAL A 116 -18.94 16.08 -9.42
C VAL A 116 -18.81 15.29 -8.12
N HIS A 117 -18.57 13.97 -8.21
CA HIS A 117 -18.43 13.12 -7.01
C HIS A 117 -16.99 12.98 -6.52
N GLY A 118 -16.01 13.08 -7.42
CA GLY A 118 -14.59 12.95 -7.12
C GLY A 118 -14.02 14.17 -6.40
N LEU A 119 -14.27 15.37 -6.93
CA LEU A 119 -13.66 16.60 -6.38
C LEU A 119 -14.02 16.85 -4.91
N PRO A 120 -15.28 16.74 -4.45
CA PRO A 120 -15.60 16.93 -3.04
C PRO A 120 -14.91 15.90 -2.13
N ARG A 121 -14.81 14.64 -2.57
CA ARG A 121 -14.09 13.60 -1.80
C ARG A 121 -12.59 13.87 -1.75
N MET A 122 -12.00 14.28 -2.87
CA MET A 122 -10.60 14.68 -2.93
C MET A 122 -10.35 15.83 -1.96
N LEU A 123 -11.19 16.87 -1.97
CA LEU A 123 -11.05 18.01 -1.06
C LEU A 123 -11.06 17.60 0.41
N LYS A 124 -12.00 16.73 0.80
CA LYS A 124 -12.09 16.23 2.18
C LYS A 124 -10.81 15.50 2.60
N ILE A 125 -10.32 14.61 1.76
CA ILE A 125 -9.14 13.78 2.05
C ILE A 125 -7.86 14.63 2.03
N ASP A 126 -7.70 15.50 1.03
CA ASP A 126 -6.55 16.40 0.93
C ASP A 126 -6.48 17.35 2.15
N LYS A 127 -7.63 17.80 2.68
CA LYS A 127 -7.70 18.54 3.95
C LYS A 127 -7.24 17.71 5.15
N GLU A 128 -7.50 16.40 5.17
CA GLU A 128 -6.98 15.50 6.21
C GLU A 128 -5.47 15.30 6.07
N PHE A 129 -4.95 15.07 4.86
CA PHE A 129 -3.51 14.99 4.59
C PHE A 129 -2.78 16.27 5.02
N ALA A 130 -3.34 17.45 4.74
CA ALA A 130 -2.78 18.73 5.14
C ALA A 130 -2.65 18.88 6.67
N LYS A 131 -3.52 18.22 7.45
CA LYS A 131 -3.53 18.23 8.92
C LYS A 131 -2.63 17.16 9.55
N LEU A 132 -2.15 16.19 8.79
CA LEU A 132 -1.31 15.12 9.33
C LEU A 132 -0.02 15.70 9.96
N PRO A 133 0.45 15.09 11.05
CA PRO A 133 1.72 15.47 11.65
C PRO A 133 2.87 15.15 10.69
N PRO A 134 3.79 16.10 10.44
CA PRO A 134 4.94 15.85 9.58
C PRO A 134 5.83 14.75 10.15
N LEU A 135 6.56 14.04 9.29
CA LEU A 135 7.60 13.11 9.70
C LEU A 135 8.67 13.84 10.50
N GLU A 136 8.99 13.31 11.67
CA GLU A 136 9.98 13.85 12.60
C GLU A 136 11.43 13.60 12.15
N LYS A 137 11.61 12.57 11.31
CA LYS A 137 12.89 12.11 10.75
C LYS A 137 12.67 11.61 9.32
N GLU A 138 13.75 11.48 8.57
CA GLU A 138 13.72 10.82 7.27
C GLU A 138 13.40 9.33 7.44
N CYS A 139 12.74 8.74 6.44
CA CYS A 139 12.52 7.30 6.40
C CYS A 139 12.49 6.78 4.96
N ILE A 140 12.45 5.46 4.82
CA ILE A 140 12.27 4.79 3.54
C ILE A 140 10.94 4.05 3.57
N VAL A 141 10.18 4.16 2.49
CA VAL A 141 9.01 3.35 2.23
C VAL A 141 9.16 2.62 0.91
N TRP A 142 8.43 1.53 0.75
CA TRP A 142 8.55 0.61 -0.35
C TRP A 142 7.21 0.46 -1.06
N ARG A 143 7.21 0.37 -2.39
CA ARG A 143 6.01 0.10 -3.18
C ARG A 143 6.31 -0.99 -4.19
N GLY A 144 5.61 -2.11 -4.07
CA GLY A 144 5.63 -3.16 -5.06
C GLY A 144 4.55 -2.93 -6.11
N ARG A 145 4.88 -3.20 -7.37
CA ARG A 145 3.94 -3.19 -8.49
C ARG A 145 4.17 -4.41 -9.37
N PHE A 146 3.08 -4.92 -9.93
CA PHE A 146 3.09 -5.89 -11.01
C PHE A 146 2.40 -5.27 -12.22
N GLU A 147 2.92 -5.57 -13.41
CA GLU A 147 2.32 -5.16 -14.67
C GLU A 147 1.10 -6.06 -14.94
N HIS A 148 -0.07 -5.44 -15.07
CA HIS A 148 -1.31 -6.16 -15.30
C HIS A 148 -1.44 -6.50 -16.79
N PRO A 149 -1.62 -7.78 -17.18
CA PRO A 149 -1.58 -8.18 -18.59
C PRO A 149 -2.77 -7.67 -19.43
N VAL A 150 -3.93 -7.44 -18.79
CA VAL A 150 -5.18 -7.06 -19.47
C VAL A 150 -5.61 -5.60 -19.26
N ILE A 151 -5.31 -4.99 -18.10
CA ILE A 151 -5.88 -3.70 -17.69
C ILE A 151 -4.79 -2.63 -17.78
N GLU A 152 -4.70 -1.99 -18.94
CA GLU A 152 -3.62 -1.03 -19.27
C GLU A 152 -3.50 0.14 -18.28
N ARG A 153 -4.62 0.63 -17.73
CA ARG A 153 -4.62 1.72 -16.74
C ARG A 153 -3.83 1.38 -15.46
N PHE A 154 -3.61 0.10 -15.16
CA PHE A 154 -2.79 -0.33 -14.04
C PHE A 154 -1.29 -0.35 -14.34
N ASN A 155 -0.87 -0.04 -15.57
CA ASN A 155 0.52 -0.09 -16.01
C ASN A 155 1.11 1.31 -16.26
N GLN A 156 0.40 2.38 -15.89
CA GLN A 156 0.80 3.74 -16.22
C GLN A 156 2.14 4.14 -15.59
N ASP A 157 2.40 3.69 -14.37
CA ASP A 157 3.68 3.89 -13.69
C ASP A 157 4.85 3.19 -14.37
N PHE A 158 4.62 2.00 -14.96
CA PHE A 158 5.63 1.31 -15.76
C PHE A 158 6.05 2.18 -16.96
N LYS A 159 5.07 2.72 -17.70
CA LYS A 159 5.31 3.63 -18.83
C LYS A 159 6.03 4.91 -18.42
N ILE A 160 5.65 5.50 -17.28
CA ILE A 160 6.31 6.70 -16.76
C ILE A 160 7.78 6.41 -16.45
N ILE A 161 8.04 5.32 -15.73
CA ILE A 161 9.41 4.95 -15.34
C ILE A 161 10.26 4.58 -16.54
N ASP A 162 9.72 3.88 -17.54
CA ASP A 162 10.48 3.50 -18.74
C ASP A 162 10.96 4.72 -19.51
N ASN A 163 10.10 5.73 -19.65
CA ASN A 163 10.38 6.95 -20.40
C ASN A 163 11.20 7.99 -19.62
N ALA A 164 11.13 7.97 -18.29
CA ALA A 164 11.86 8.92 -17.44
C ALA A 164 13.38 8.71 -17.50
N LYS A 165 14.14 9.79 -17.44
CA LYS A 165 15.59 9.79 -17.26
C LYS A 165 15.95 9.97 -15.80
N ILE A 166 17.12 9.47 -15.41
CA ILE A 166 17.64 9.74 -14.07
C ILE A 166 17.75 11.25 -13.87
N GLY A 167 17.23 11.74 -12.74
CA GLY A 167 17.13 13.15 -12.40
C GLY A 167 15.77 13.79 -12.69
N ASP A 168 14.92 13.16 -13.52
CA ASP A 168 13.59 13.69 -13.85
C ASP A 168 12.68 13.72 -12.62
N VAL A 169 11.76 14.70 -12.61
CA VAL A 169 10.64 14.74 -11.66
C VAL A 169 9.44 14.05 -12.29
N ILE A 170 8.87 13.08 -11.59
CA ILE A 170 7.78 12.23 -12.06
C ILE A 170 6.63 12.19 -11.06
N ILE A 171 5.43 11.88 -11.56
CA ILE A 171 4.23 11.58 -10.77
C ILE A 171 3.73 10.19 -11.20
N PRO A 172 4.17 9.10 -10.54
CA PRO A 172 3.81 7.74 -10.94
C PRO A 172 2.31 7.43 -10.77
N ASP A 173 1.62 8.16 -9.89
CA ASP A 173 0.21 7.97 -9.60
C ASP A 173 -0.44 9.31 -9.26
N THR A 174 -1.54 9.63 -9.94
CA THR A 174 -2.35 10.83 -9.67
C THR A 174 -3.42 10.57 -8.61
N GLY A 175 -3.49 9.35 -8.07
CA GLY A 175 -4.27 8.97 -6.89
C GLY A 175 -3.42 8.94 -5.62
N TYR A 176 -3.99 8.40 -4.53
CA TYR A 176 -3.30 8.19 -3.26
C TYR A 176 -2.58 6.84 -3.29
N SER A 177 -1.26 6.85 -3.43
CA SER A 177 -0.48 5.61 -3.61
C SER A 177 -0.11 4.97 -2.28
N TYR A 178 -0.41 3.67 -2.17
CA TYR A 178 -0.02 2.83 -1.03
C TYR A 178 1.44 2.40 -1.15
N THR A 179 2.10 2.38 0.00
CA THR A 179 3.48 1.94 0.23
C THR A 179 3.53 1.23 1.59
N GLY A 180 4.63 0.56 1.90
CA GLY A 180 4.87 -0.08 3.19
C GLY A 180 6.19 0.36 3.79
N PHE A 181 6.30 0.31 5.12
CA PHE A 181 7.56 0.60 5.80
C PHE A 181 8.66 -0.44 5.54
N THR A 182 8.30 -1.63 5.05
CA THR A 182 9.25 -2.72 4.76
C THR A 182 9.15 -3.18 3.31
N LYS A 183 10.28 -3.66 2.76
CA LYS A 183 10.32 -4.22 1.41
C LYS A 183 9.51 -5.51 1.35
N GLU A 184 9.50 -6.28 2.43
CA GLU A 184 8.77 -7.55 2.55
C GLU A 184 7.27 -7.32 2.41
N LEU A 185 6.71 -6.32 3.10
CA LEU A 185 5.30 -5.96 2.98
C LEU A 185 4.96 -5.52 1.55
N ALA A 186 5.79 -4.64 0.98
CA ALA A 186 5.59 -4.14 -0.38
C ALA A 186 5.70 -5.25 -1.44
N SER A 187 6.51 -6.28 -1.20
CA SER A 187 6.76 -7.37 -2.16
C SER A 187 5.53 -8.22 -2.44
N HIS A 188 4.53 -8.23 -1.55
CA HIS A 188 3.23 -8.86 -1.82
C HIS A 188 2.55 -8.28 -3.07
N TRP A 189 2.86 -7.04 -3.44
CA TRP A 189 2.30 -6.33 -4.58
C TRP A 189 3.20 -6.33 -5.81
N SER A 190 4.38 -6.95 -5.74
CA SER A 190 5.32 -7.12 -6.85
C SER A 190 5.70 -8.59 -7.07
N ASN A 191 4.86 -9.53 -6.65
CA ASN A 191 5.09 -10.96 -6.85
C ASN A 191 4.11 -11.47 -7.93
N SER A 192 4.61 -11.72 -9.13
CA SER A 192 3.82 -12.28 -10.23
C SER A 192 4.67 -13.22 -11.08
N CYS A 193 4.07 -14.32 -11.52
CA CYS A 193 4.69 -15.28 -12.44
C CYS A 193 4.54 -14.85 -13.91
N ASP A 194 3.60 -13.96 -14.21
CA ASP A 194 3.09 -13.76 -15.57
C ASP A 194 3.32 -12.33 -16.13
N GLY A 195 4.17 -11.53 -15.48
CA GLY A 195 4.40 -10.15 -15.92
C GLY A 195 5.64 -9.49 -15.34
N ARG A 196 5.94 -8.29 -15.83
CA ARG A 196 7.01 -7.45 -15.27
C ARG A 196 6.63 -7.01 -13.87
N THR A 197 7.62 -6.92 -13.00
CA THR A 197 7.45 -6.42 -11.63
C THR A 197 8.34 -5.22 -11.41
N MET A 198 7.92 -4.34 -10.51
CA MET A 198 8.66 -3.14 -10.16
C MET A 198 8.64 -2.96 -8.65
N MET A 199 9.80 -2.67 -8.07
CA MET A 199 9.95 -2.32 -6.67
C MET A 199 10.48 -0.90 -6.57
N PHE A 200 9.70 -0.02 -5.96
CA PHE A 200 10.14 1.31 -5.60
C PHE A 200 10.71 1.32 -4.19
N LYS A 201 11.88 1.90 -4.05
CA LYS A 201 12.45 2.36 -2.79
C LYS A 201 12.36 3.88 -2.74
N ILE A 202 11.51 4.40 -1.86
CA ILE A 202 11.16 5.81 -1.83
C ILE A 202 11.75 6.42 -0.56
N LYS A 203 12.66 7.39 -0.72
CA LYS A 203 13.22 8.17 0.38
C LYS A 203 12.26 9.31 0.72
N LEU A 204 11.74 9.30 1.94
CA LEU A 204 10.88 10.36 2.49
C LEU A 204 11.72 11.30 3.37
N PRO A 205 11.78 12.61 3.05
CA PRO A 205 12.47 13.57 3.89
C PRO A 205 11.70 13.86 5.18
N LYS A 206 12.41 14.35 6.19
CA LYS A 206 11.81 14.99 7.36
C LYS A 206 10.84 16.10 6.90
N GLY A 207 9.68 16.22 7.54
CA GLY A 207 8.66 17.19 7.17
C GLY A 207 7.57 16.65 6.25
N ALA A 208 7.75 15.46 5.64
CA ALA A 208 6.72 14.87 4.79
C ALA A 208 5.43 14.58 5.57
N LYS A 209 4.28 14.86 4.97
CA LYS A 209 2.96 14.53 5.53
C LYS A 209 2.38 13.36 4.78
N VAL A 210 2.44 12.18 5.39
CA VAL A 210 1.96 10.91 4.84
C VAL A 210 1.07 10.23 5.85
N SER A 211 0.04 9.54 5.37
CA SER A 211 -0.84 8.77 6.24
C SER A 211 -0.13 7.47 6.61
N ARG A 212 0.07 7.20 7.89
CA ARG A 212 0.84 6.04 8.38
C ARG A 212 0.07 5.29 9.47
N ASN A 213 0.00 3.97 9.35
CA ASN A 213 -0.54 3.08 10.36
C ASN A 213 0.47 1.93 10.65
N LEU A 214 0.20 1.11 11.66
CA LEU A 214 0.94 -0.13 11.94
C LEU A 214 0.08 -1.39 11.73
N GLU A 215 -1.15 -1.22 11.26
CA GLU A 215 -1.98 -2.34 10.83
C GLU A 215 -1.37 -2.98 9.59
N HIS A 216 -1.65 -4.27 9.38
CA HIS A 216 -1.14 -5.06 8.25
C HIS A 216 0.39 -5.03 8.05
N GLY A 217 1.16 -4.76 9.11
CA GLY A 217 2.62 -4.73 9.03
C GLY A 217 3.22 -3.37 8.67
N GLY A 218 2.42 -2.30 8.66
CA GLY A 218 2.90 -0.93 8.55
C GLY A 218 2.71 -0.30 7.17
N GLU A 219 1.47 0.11 6.87
CA GLU A 219 1.11 0.78 5.63
C GLU A 219 1.35 2.29 5.72
N VAL A 220 1.78 2.85 4.59
CA VAL A 220 1.96 4.29 4.40
C VAL A 220 1.30 4.69 3.09
N VAL A 221 0.39 5.65 3.15
CA VAL A 221 -0.27 6.21 1.97
C VAL A 221 0.29 7.61 1.71
N MET A 222 0.76 7.78 0.47
CA MET A 222 1.26 9.04 -0.04
C MET A 222 0.10 9.96 -0.41
N PRO A 223 0.26 11.29 -0.25
CA PRO A 223 -0.74 12.23 -0.74
C PRO A 223 -0.86 12.12 -2.27
N ARG A 224 -1.99 12.63 -2.77
CA ARG A 224 -2.28 12.63 -4.19
C ARG A 224 -1.26 13.47 -4.97
N ASN A 225 -0.99 13.09 -6.22
CA ASN A 225 -0.01 13.76 -7.09
C ASN A 225 1.39 13.86 -6.48
N ALA A 226 1.77 12.89 -5.65
CA ALA A 226 3.09 12.87 -5.04
C ALA A 226 4.18 12.95 -6.13
N GLU A 227 5.03 13.96 -6.02
CA GLU A 227 6.16 14.19 -6.92
C GLU A 227 7.41 13.50 -6.39
N TYR A 228 8.16 12.89 -7.30
CA TYR A 228 9.40 12.20 -6.97
C TYR A 228 10.49 12.55 -7.96
N ARG A 229 11.72 12.71 -7.47
CA ARG A 229 12.90 12.69 -8.32
C ARG A 229 13.35 11.25 -8.54
N LEU A 230 13.52 10.84 -9.79
CA LEU A 230 14.08 9.54 -10.14
C LEU A 230 15.59 9.53 -9.89
N LEU A 231 16.05 8.77 -8.89
CA LEU A 231 17.47 8.70 -8.52
C LEU A 231 18.21 7.59 -9.26
N SER A 232 17.58 6.43 -9.39
CA SER A 232 18.11 5.31 -10.16
C SER A 232 16.98 4.41 -10.64
N LYS A 233 17.21 3.69 -11.73
CA LYS A 233 16.39 2.56 -12.16
C LYS A 233 17.31 1.51 -12.78
N SER A 234 17.05 0.24 -12.48
CA SER A 234 17.78 -0.88 -13.06
C SER A 234 16.83 -2.05 -13.29
N THR A 235 16.90 -2.64 -14.48
CA THR A 235 16.09 -3.79 -14.84
C THR A 235 16.98 -5.03 -14.96
N ASN A 236 16.59 -6.10 -14.27
CA ASN A 236 17.20 -7.41 -14.38
C ASN A 236 16.11 -8.45 -14.68
N GLY A 237 16.13 -8.98 -15.91
CA GLY A 237 15.04 -9.81 -16.42
C GLY A 237 13.69 -9.06 -16.35
N ASN A 238 12.70 -9.68 -15.71
CA ASN A 238 11.36 -9.11 -15.58
C ASN A 238 11.18 -8.22 -14.33
N HIS A 239 12.25 -7.91 -13.61
CA HIS A 239 12.19 -7.11 -12.40
C HIS A 239 12.90 -5.77 -12.57
N THR A 240 12.22 -4.68 -12.21
CA THR A 240 12.80 -3.32 -12.21
C THR A 240 12.86 -2.79 -10.78
N GLU A 241 14.06 -2.49 -10.30
CA GLU A 241 14.26 -1.74 -9.04
C GLU A 241 14.36 -0.25 -9.38
N VAL A 242 13.66 0.58 -8.61
CA VAL A 242 13.59 2.03 -8.81
C VAL A 242 13.86 2.73 -7.48
N GLU A 243 14.84 3.63 -7.44
CA GLU A 243 15.02 4.53 -6.30
C GLU A 243 14.46 5.92 -6.60
N LEU A 244 13.61 6.39 -5.68
CA LEU A 244 12.95 7.68 -5.75
C LEU A 244 13.28 8.52 -4.52
N GLU A 245 13.34 9.84 -4.70
CA GLU A 245 13.31 10.83 -3.62
C GLU A 245 11.99 11.59 -3.66
N TYR A 246 11.24 11.57 -2.56
CA TYR A 246 9.99 12.33 -2.47
C TYR A 246 10.26 13.82 -2.34
N ILE A 247 9.56 14.61 -3.15
CA ILE A 247 9.65 16.07 -3.16
C ILE A 247 8.53 16.63 -2.28
N LEU A 248 8.88 17.44 -1.28
CA LEU A 248 7.88 18.08 -0.45
C LEU A 248 6.99 19.01 -1.29
N PRO A 249 5.66 18.93 -1.18
CA PRO A 249 4.75 19.77 -1.95
C PRO A 249 5.01 21.25 -1.65
N LYS A 250 5.14 22.06 -2.71
CA LYS A 250 5.26 23.53 -2.59
C LYS A 250 3.92 24.21 -2.26
N LYS A 251 2.83 23.55 -2.63
CA LYS A 251 1.44 23.95 -2.37
C LYS A 251 0.67 22.69 -1.96
N ASP A 252 -0.32 22.85 -1.10
CA ASP A 252 -1.24 21.75 -0.83
C ASP A 252 -2.19 21.51 -2.02
N ASN A 253 -2.70 20.29 -2.13
CA ASN A 253 -3.70 19.93 -3.13
C ASN A 253 -5.05 20.62 -2.87
N VAL A 254 -5.27 21.15 -1.67
CA VAL A 254 -6.56 21.72 -1.22
C VAL A 254 -6.94 22.90 -2.10
N THR A 255 -6.02 23.85 -2.28
CA THR A 255 -6.28 25.07 -3.06
C THR A 255 -6.69 24.74 -4.51
N GLU A 256 -6.00 23.80 -5.15
CA GLU A 256 -6.31 23.38 -6.53
C GLU A 256 -7.72 22.80 -6.64
N ILE A 257 -8.11 21.94 -5.69
CA ILE A 257 -9.43 21.31 -5.72
C ILE A 257 -10.55 22.32 -5.41
N GLU A 258 -10.32 23.28 -4.51
CA GLU A 258 -11.28 24.36 -4.24
C GLU A 258 -11.53 25.23 -5.48
N GLU A 259 -10.48 25.56 -6.24
CA GLU A 259 -10.59 26.27 -7.52
C GLU A 259 -11.39 25.46 -8.55
N LEU A 260 -11.17 24.14 -8.64
CA LEU A 260 -11.91 23.28 -9.55
C LEU A 260 -13.39 23.15 -9.15
N ILE A 261 -13.69 22.95 -7.87
CA ILE A 261 -15.08 22.90 -7.36
C ILE A 261 -15.83 24.18 -7.71
N LYS A 262 -15.19 25.34 -7.51
CA LYS A 262 -15.77 26.63 -7.89
C LYS A 262 -15.96 26.75 -9.41
N LYS A 263 -14.96 26.34 -10.20
CA LYS A 263 -15.02 26.38 -11.68
C LYS A 263 -16.20 25.57 -12.23
N PHE A 264 -16.48 24.41 -11.64
CA PHE A 264 -17.57 23.52 -12.08
C PHE A 264 -18.89 23.73 -11.32
N ASN A 265 -18.96 24.73 -10.43
CA ASN A 265 -20.13 25.05 -9.63
C ASN A 265 -20.68 23.82 -8.86
N ILE A 266 -19.78 23.07 -8.24
CA ILE A 266 -20.11 21.88 -7.45
C ILE A 266 -20.41 22.31 -6.02
N GLU A 267 -21.53 21.86 -5.44
CA GLU A 267 -21.82 22.12 -4.04
C GLU A 267 -20.86 21.33 -3.13
N PRO A 268 -20.33 21.94 -2.05
CA PRO A 268 -19.54 21.22 -1.06
C PRO A 268 -20.37 20.09 -0.43
N ALA A 269 -19.80 18.90 -0.36
CA ALA A 269 -20.38 17.75 0.34
C ALA A 269 -20.29 17.88 1.86
#